data_AF-A0A3D5BT85-F1
#
_entry.id   AF-A0A3D5BT85-F1
#
_cell.length_a   1.000
_cell.length_b   1.000
_cell.length_c   1.000
_cell.angle_alpha   90.00
_cell.angle_beta   90.00
_cell.angle_gamma   90.00
#
_symmetry.space_group_name_H-M   'P 1'
#
loop_
_entity.id
_entity.type
_entity.pdbx_description
1 polymer ?
#
loop_
_entity_poly.entity_id
_entity_poly.type
_entity_poly.pdbx_seq_one_letter_code
_entity_poly.pdbx_strand_id
1 'polypeptide(L)'
;MKALLLLPTLVLFLCVSASAQAPQPGQPEGEFPDWITFPYPPYSGAGKIDPFVSFIKIREYEAMQAAKKAKLEKKATTPLETVDVHSLKLIGILNKGAGVSLAMVELPDGKSYLIRPGMTIGLYDGVVTSIGNELLVVEEDVIDVFGEAKKRTINLRLRQEKE
;
A
#
# COMPACT_ATOMS: atom_id res chain seq x y z
N MET A 1 -26.39 -41.30 -66.87
CA MET A 1 -27.55 -40.38 -67.04
C MET A 1 -27.73 -39.64 -65.72
N LYS A 2 -28.02 -38.34 -65.80
CA LYS A 2 -27.83 -37.29 -64.77
C LYS A 2 -28.59 -37.56 -63.44
N ALA A 3 -27.88 -37.44 -62.31
CA ALA A 3 -28.43 -37.26 -60.97
C ALA A 3 -27.69 -36.06 -60.35
N LEU A 4 -28.29 -34.87 -60.41
CA LEU A 4 -29.19 -34.27 -59.42
C LEU A 4 -28.43 -33.68 -58.23
N LEU A 5 -28.28 -32.36 -58.35
CA LEU A 5 -27.86 -31.34 -57.40
C LEU A 5 -28.26 -31.60 -55.94
N LEU A 6 -27.34 -31.32 -55.00
CA LEU A 6 -27.60 -30.51 -53.79
C LEU A 6 -26.28 -30.34 -53.00
N LEU A 7 -25.72 -29.13 -53.06
CA LEU A 7 -24.63 -28.64 -52.21
C LEU A 7 -25.19 -28.30 -50.82
N PRO A 8 -24.62 -28.78 -49.71
CA PRO A 8 -24.86 -28.17 -48.41
C PRO A 8 -23.84 -27.04 -48.18
N THR A 9 -24.39 -25.86 -48.03
CA THR A 9 -23.78 -24.59 -47.65
C THR A 9 -22.98 -24.66 -46.36
N LEU A 10 -21.75 -24.17 -46.45
CA LEU A 10 -20.85 -23.77 -45.37
C LEU A 10 -21.55 -22.75 -44.44
N VAL A 11 -22.00 -23.19 -43.25
CA VAL A 11 -22.40 -22.29 -42.16
C VAL A 11 -21.15 -22.03 -41.32
N LEU A 12 -20.46 -20.94 -41.65
CA LEU A 12 -19.40 -20.35 -40.83
C LEU A 12 -20.06 -19.73 -39.59
N PHE A 13 -20.01 -20.44 -38.45
CA PHE A 13 -20.44 -19.93 -37.15
C PHE A 13 -19.45 -18.86 -36.69
N LEU A 14 -19.68 -17.61 -37.11
CA LEU A 14 -19.01 -16.43 -36.57
C LEU A 14 -19.47 -16.25 -35.12
N CYS A 15 -18.72 -16.84 -34.21
CA CYS A 15 -18.80 -16.55 -32.79
C CYS A 15 -18.31 -15.11 -32.59
N VAL A 16 -19.23 -14.15 -32.69
CA VAL A 16 -18.99 -12.77 -32.27
C VAL A 16 -18.84 -12.79 -30.76
N SER A 17 -17.59 -12.75 -30.29
CA SER A 17 -17.30 -12.44 -28.90
C SER A 17 -17.77 -11.03 -28.62
N ALA A 18 -18.98 -10.90 -28.06
CA ALA A 18 -19.41 -9.68 -27.41
C ALA A 18 -18.54 -9.50 -26.16
N SER A 19 -17.38 -8.86 -26.33
CA SER A 19 -16.63 -8.31 -25.22
C SER A 19 -17.47 -7.18 -24.62
N ALA A 20 -18.24 -7.50 -23.58
CA ALA A 20 -18.83 -6.51 -22.72
C ALA A 20 -17.70 -5.73 -22.04
N GLN A 21 -17.31 -4.61 -22.65
CA GLN A 21 -16.33 -3.68 -22.09
C GLN A 21 -16.96 -3.10 -20.81
N ALA A 22 -16.32 -3.30 -19.67
CA ALA A 22 -16.75 -2.68 -18.42
C ALA A 22 -16.82 -1.15 -18.58
N PRO A 23 -17.82 -0.47 -18.00
CA PRO A 23 -17.98 0.97 -18.13
C PRO A 23 -16.74 1.70 -17.59
N GLN A 24 -16.16 2.56 -18.41
CA GLN A 24 -15.00 3.35 -18.04
C GLN A 24 -15.45 4.49 -17.11
N PRO A 25 -14.84 4.65 -15.92
CA PRO A 25 -15.18 5.74 -15.02
C PRO A 25 -14.80 7.08 -15.68
N GLY A 26 -15.78 7.94 -15.92
CA GLY A 26 -15.60 9.28 -16.47
C GLY A 26 -16.27 9.55 -17.83
N GLN A 27 -17.00 8.58 -18.39
CA GLN A 27 -17.92 8.87 -19.50
C GLN A 27 -19.17 9.57 -18.93
N PRO A 28 -19.50 10.79 -19.33
CA PRO A 28 -20.73 11.46 -18.91
C PRO A 28 -21.93 10.66 -19.43
N GLU A 29 -22.76 10.14 -18.53
CA GLU A 29 -24.03 9.49 -18.86
C GLU A 29 -25.04 10.56 -19.28
N GLY A 30 -25.08 10.82 -20.59
CA GLY A 30 -26.03 11.74 -21.21
C GLY A 30 -25.55 12.19 -22.59
N GLU A 31 -26.44 12.19 -23.58
CA GLU A 31 -26.18 12.79 -24.88
C GLU A 31 -26.08 14.31 -24.69
N PHE A 32 -24.89 14.87 -24.92
CA PHE A 32 -24.71 16.31 -24.92
C PHE A 32 -25.48 16.95 -26.07
N PRO A 33 -26.10 18.13 -25.88
CA PRO A 33 -26.76 18.84 -26.97
C PRO A 33 -25.75 19.23 -28.06
N ASP A 34 -26.21 19.31 -29.33
CA ASP A 34 -25.39 19.48 -30.55
C ASP A 34 -24.41 20.67 -30.55
N TRP A 35 -24.61 21.67 -29.68
CA TRP A 35 -23.71 22.82 -29.54
C TRP A 35 -22.53 22.56 -28.59
N ILE A 36 -22.51 21.41 -27.90
CA ILE A 36 -21.45 20.92 -27.01
C ILE A 36 -20.71 19.73 -27.67
N THR A 37 -20.58 19.73 -29.00
CA THR A 37 -19.70 18.77 -29.67
C THR A 37 -18.28 19.32 -29.67
N PHE A 38 -17.42 18.78 -28.80
CA PHE A 38 -15.99 19.12 -28.85
C PHE A 38 -15.40 18.54 -30.14
N PRO A 39 -14.81 19.36 -31.04
CA PRO A 39 -14.21 18.87 -32.29
C PRO A 39 -12.93 18.05 -32.07
N TYR A 40 -12.48 17.94 -30.83
CA TYR A 40 -11.30 17.19 -30.41
C TYR A 40 -11.70 16.13 -29.38
N PRO A 41 -11.01 14.98 -29.35
CA PRO A 41 -11.20 14.00 -28.30
C PRO A 41 -10.90 14.63 -26.94
N PRO A 42 -11.57 14.18 -25.86
CA PRO A 42 -11.31 14.68 -24.52
C PRO A 42 -9.84 14.48 -24.16
N TYR A 43 -9.27 15.45 -23.42
CA TYR A 43 -7.88 15.39 -23.01
C TYR A 43 -7.59 14.12 -22.22
N SER A 44 -6.68 13.29 -22.73
CA SER A 44 -6.17 12.11 -22.02
C SER A 44 -4.76 12.39 -21.51
N GLY A 45 -4.59 12.33 -20.20
CA GLY A 45 -3.28 12.45 -19.54
C GLY A 45 -2.41 11.19 -19.63
N ALA A 46 -2.93 10.09 -20.18
CA ALA A 46 -2.21 8.81 -20.23
C ALA A 46 -0.91 8.94 -21.05
N GLY A 47 0.23 8.59 -20.43
CA GLY A 47 1.55 8.61 -21.06
C GLY A 47 2.19 10.00 -21.23
N LYS A 48 1.58 11.07 -20.71
CA LYS A 48 2.17 12.43 -20.69
C LYS A 48 2.84 12.70 -19.34
N ILE A 49 3.80 13.63 -19.33
CA ILE A 49 4.44 14.10 -18.10
C ILE A 49 3.41 14.87 -17.27
N ASP A 50 3.33 14.59 -15.97
CA ASP A 50 2.41 15.25 -15.05
C ASP A 50 2.74 16.76 -14.95
N PRO A 51 1.82 17.66 -15.36
CA PRO A 51 2.07 19.11 -15.33
C PRO A 51 2.18 19.67 -13.91
N PHE A 52 1.79 18.91 -12.90
CA PHE A 52 1.86 19.31 -11.49
C PHE A 52 3.16 18.85 -10.81
N VAL A 53 4.05 18.15 -11.53
CA VAL A 53 5.38 17.78 -11.05
C VAL A 53 6.42 18.72 -11.65
N SER A 54 7.18 19.42 -10.78
CA SER A 54 8.23 20.34 -11.24
C SER A 54 9.32 19.59 -12.01
N PHE A 55 9.74 20.11 -13.16
CA PHE A 55 10.77 19.50 -14.01
C PHE A 55 12.11 19.26 -13.31
N ILE A 56 12.47 20.14 -12.34
CA ILE A 56 13.71 20.07 -11.58
C ILE A 56 13.73 18.83 -10.67
N LYS A 57 12.57 18.40 -10.14
CA LYS A 57 12.43 17.35 -9.13
C LYS A 57 11.86 16.03 -9.67
N ILE A 58 11.72 15.87 -10.99
CA ILE A 58 11.10 14.68 -11.59
C ILE A 58 11.76 13.39 -11.07
N ARG A 59 13.11 13.33 -11.06
CA ARG A 59 13.84 12.14 -10.59
C ARG A 59 13.60 11.81 -9.12
N GLU A 60 13.58 12.82 -8.25
CA GLU A 60 13.32 12.65 -6.82
C GLU A 60 11.90 12.14 -6.60
N TYR A 61 10.92 12.70 -7.33
CA TYR A 61 9.54 12.28 -7.30
C TYR A 61 9.35 10.83 -7.80
N GLU A 62 9.98 10.46 -8.92
CA GLU A 62 9.96 9.10 -9.45
C GLU A 62 10.57 8.10 -8.47
N ALA A 63 11.71 8.43 -7.85
CA ALA A 63 12.35 7.60 -6.84
C ALA A 63 11.47 7.41 -5.60
N MET A 64 10.83 8.49 -5.12
CA MET A 64 9.88 8.44 -4.00
C MET A 64 8.67 7.57 -4.34
N GLN A 65 8.11 7.70 -5.54
CA GLN A 65 6.96 6.90 -5.98
C GLN A 65 7.34 5.43 -6.17
N ALA A 66 8.54 5.15 -6.68
CA ALA A 66 9.06 3.79 -6.77
C ALA A 66 9.25 3.18 -5.37
N ALA A 67 9.83 3.92 -4.41
CA ALA A 67 9.97 3.48 -3.02
C ALA A 67 8.61 3.23 -2.36
N LYS A 68 7.62 4.11 -2.58
CA LYS A 68 6.25 3.95 -2.06
C LYS A 68 5.57 2.72 -2.63
N LYS A 69 5.70 2.47 -3.94
CA LYS A 69 5.20 1.25 -4.59
C LYS A 69 5.88 -0.01 -4.04
N ALA A 70 7.20 0.01 -3.91
CA ALA A 70 7.95 -1.11 -3.35
C ALA A 70 7.54 -1.42 -1.90
N LYS A 71 7.25 -0.38 -1.09
CA LYS A 71 6.72 -0.55 0.26
C LYS A 71 5.31 -1.13 0.27
N LEU A 72 4.44 -0.71 -0.64
CA LEU A 72 3.08 -1.26 -0.75
C LEU A 72 3.08 -2.74 -1.16
N GLU A 73 4.02 -3.14 -2.03
CA GLU A 73 4.22 -4.53 -2.46
C GLU A 73 4.92 -5.39 -1.39
N LYS A 74 5.57 -4.78 -0.39
CA LYS A 74 6.22 -5.50 0.70
C LYS A 74 5.15 -6.13 1.60
N LYS A 75 4.95 -7.43 1.44
CA LYS A 75 4.05 -8.21 2.30
C LYS A 75 4.58 -8.19 3.75
N ALA A 76 3.71 -7.87 4.71
CA ALA A 76 4.03 -7.93 6.13
C ALA A 76 4.56 -9.32 6.49
N THR A 77 5.77 -9.38 7.04
CA THR A 77 6.44 -10.65 7.36
C THR A 77 6.00 -11.16 8.73
N THR A 78 5.74 -10.23 9.66
CA THR A 78 5.30 -10.54 11.02
C THR A 78 3.92 -9.93 11.33
N PRO A 79 3.14 -10.53 12.25
CA PRO A 79 1.89 -9.92 12.72
C PRO A 79 2.09 -8.54 13.37
N LEU A 80 3.30 -8.25 13.88
CA LEU A 80 3.63 -6.96 14.47
C LEU A 80 3.73 -5.83 13.44
N GLU A 81 3.93 -6.16 12.15
CA GLU A 81 3.99 -5.19 11.04
C GLU A 81 2.60 -4.84 10.48
N THR A 82 1.53 -5.53 10.93
CA THR A 82 0.17 -5.29 10.41
C THR A 82 -0.63 -4.28 11.24
N VAL A 83 -0.10 -3.85 12.38
CA VAL A 83 -0.74 -2.90 13.31
C VAL A 83 0.15 -1.70 13.57
N ASP A 84 -0.43 -0.57 13.96
CA ASP A 84 0.32 0.65 14.26
C ASP A 84 1.07 0.52 15.59
N VAL A 85 2.28 1.08 15.70
CA VAL A 85 3.10 0.99 16.93
C VAL A 85 2.37 1.62 18.11
N HIS A 86 1.56 2.66 17.90
CA HIS A 86 0.79 3.29 18.96
C HIS A 86 -0.33 2.40 19.53
N SER A 87 -0.83 1.45 18.73
CA SER A 87 -1.87 0.50 19.17
C SER A 87 -1.28 -0.65 20.00
N LEU A 88 0.03 -0.84 19.94
CA LEU A 88 0.74 -1.86 20.69
C LEU A 88 0.86 -1.47 22.17
N LYS A 89 0.68 -2.45 23.06
CA LYS A 89 0.85 -2.23 24.50
C LYS A 89 2.09 -2.96 24.99
N LEU A 90 2.99 -2.24 25.66
CA LEU A 90 4.11 -2.86 26.36
C LEU A 90 3.61 -3.51 27.66
N ILE A 91 3.63 -4.85 27.71
CA ILE A 91 3.14 -5.66 28.85
C ILE A 91 4.28 -5.98 29.82
N GLY A 92 5.50 -6.18 29.31
CA GLY A 92 6.60 -6.62 30.15
C GLY A 92 7.97 -6.47 29.48
N ILE A 93 9.00 -6.42 30.32
CA ILE A 93 10.40 -6.40 29.89
C ILE A 93 11.14 -7.50 30.65
N LEU A 94 11.82 -8.36 29.90
CA LEU A 94 12.62 -9.45 30.41
C LEU A 94 14.11 -9.13 30.24
N ASN A 95 14.81 -9.01 31.34
CA ASN A 95 16.27 -8.85 31.36
C ASN A 95 16.92 -10.22 31.55
N LYS A 96 17.60 -10.75 30.53
CA LYS A 96 18.28 -12.06 30.58
C LYS A 96 19.70 -11.99 31.16
N GLY A 97 20.18 -10.82 31.56
CA GLY A 97 21.57 -10.58 31.92
C GLY A 97 22.46 -10.37 30.69
N ALA A 98 23.72 -9.98 30.91
CA ALA A 98 24.72 -9.71 29.86
C ALA A 98 24.29 -8.66 28.79
N GLY A 99 23.45 -7.70 29.17
CA GLY A 99 22.99 -6.63 28.27
C GLY A 99 21.91 -7.04 27.25
N VAL A 100 21.36 -8.25 27.37
CA VAL A 100 20.27 -8.72 26.50
C VAL A 100 18.93 -8.50 27.19
N SER A 101 18.18 -7.52 26.67
CA SER A 101 16.81 -7.22 27.08
C SER A 101 15.83 -7.62 25.99
N LEU A 102 14.71 -8.21 26.40
CA LEU A 102 13.58 -8.60 25.58
C LEU A 102 12.36 -7.80 26.05
N ALA A 103 11.49 -7.39 25.14
CA ALA A 103 10.21 -6.78 25.50
C ALA A 103 9.07 -7.68 25.03
N MET A 104 7.97 -7.68 25.77
CA MET A 104 6.74 -8.38 25.44
C MET A 104 5.65 -7.36 25.15
N VAL A 105 5.07 -7.46 23.95
CA VAL A 105 4.14 -6.46 23.43
C VAL A 105 2.82 -7.13 23.04
N GLU A 106 1.70 -6.56 23.48
CA GLU A 106 0.33 -6.94 23.10
C GLU A 106 -0.07 -6.21 21.82
N LEU A 107 -0.67 -6.94 20.89
CA LEU A 107 -1.43 -6.38 19.79
C LEU A 107 -2.86 -6.05 20.24
N PRO A 108 -3.58 -5.21 19.48
CA PRO A 108 -5.00 -4.96 19.72
C PRO A 108 -5.89 -6.21 19.59
N ASP A 109 -5.39 -7.29 18.98
CA ASP A 109 -6.06 -8.60 18.91
C ASP A 109 -5.91 -9.43 20.22
N GLY A 110 -5.19 -8.90 21.22
CA GLY A 110 -4.90 -9.56 22.50
C GLY A 110 -3.75 -10.57 22.44
N LYS A 111 -3.11 -10.77 21.29
CA LYS A 111 -1.94 -11.66 21.18
C LYS A 111 -0.70 -10.92 21.59
N SER A 112 0.17 -11.61 22.33
CA SER A 112 1.46 -11.06 22.77
C SER A 112 2.64 -11.72 22.05
N TYR A 113 3.66 -10.92 21.74
CA TYR A 113 4.88 -11.36 21.08
C TYR A 113 6.11 -10.83 21.81
N LEU A 114 7.20 -11.61 21.78
CA LEU A 114 8.51 -11.17 22.25
C LEU A 114 9.27 -10.45 21.12
N ILE A 115 9.87 -9.32 21.46
CA ILE A 115 10.68 -8.51 20.55
C ILE A 115 12.07 -8.23 21.13
N ARG A 116 13.01 -7.98 20.23
CA ARG A 116 14.42 -7.67 20.51
C ARG A 116 14.82 -6.36 19.83
N PRO A 117 15.90 -5.70 20.29
CA PRO A 117 16.50 -4.59 19.56
C PRO A 117 16.83 -5.00 18.13
N GLY A 118 16.56 -4.12 17.17
CA GLY A 118 16.76 -4.35 15.73
C GLY A 118 15.60 -5.06 15.01
N MET A 119 14.55 -5.49 15.70
CA MET A 119 13.35 -6.04 15.04
C MET A 119 12.48 -4.92 14.44
N THR A 120 11.87 -5.21 13.29
CA THR A 120 10.87 -4.35 12.65
C THR A 120 9.48 -4.65 13.20
N ILE A 121 8.74 -3.59 13.53
CA ILE A 121 7.38 -3.60 14.08
C ILE A 121 6.62 -2.39 13.50
N GLY A 122 5.30 -2.44 13.47
CA GLY A 122 4.50 -1.33 12.97
C GLY A 122 4.25 -1.34 11.46
N LEU A 123 3.21 -0.62 11.02
CA LEU A 123 2.95 -0.36 9.59
C LEU A 123 4.05 0.47 8.93
N TYR A 124 4.73 1.31 9.70
CA TYR A 124 5.67 2.31 9.20
C TYR A 124 7.14 1.85 9.24
N ASP A 125 7.38 0.53 9.15
CA ASP A 125 8.71 -0.08 9.24
C ASP A 125 9.48 0.37 10.50
N GLY A 126 8.78 0.47 11.64
CA GLY A 126 9.38 0.88 12.91
C GLY A 126 10.44 -0.10 13.38
N VAL A 127 11.63 0.40 13.74
CA VAL A 127 12.73 -0.43 14.24
C VAL A 127 12.91 -0.22 15.73
N VAL A 128 13.00 -1.32 16.48
CA VAL A 128 13.27 -1.27 17.93
C VAL A 128 14.71 -0.82 18.17
N THR A 129 14.91 0.41 18.64
CA THR A 129 16.24 0.97 18.89
C THR A 129 16.81 0.49 20.22
N SER A 130 16.01 0.53 21.29
CA SER A 130 16.44 0.15 22.63
C SER A 130 15.28 -0.30 23.50
N ILE A 131 15.62 -1.16 24.47
CA ILE A 131 14.70 -1.68 25.48
C ILE A 131 15.31 -1.33 26.84
N GLY A 132 14.69 -0.38 27.54
CA GLY A 132 15.06 0.03 28.89
C GLY A 132 14.40 -0.84 29.96
N ASN A 133 14.27 -0.34 31.20
CA ASN A 133 13.59 -1.08 32.28
C ASN A 133 12.06 -0.93 32.25
N GLU A 134 11.57 0.21 31.75
CA GLU A 134 10.14 0.54 31.71
C GLU A 134 9.74 1.20 30.37
N LEU A 135 10.70 1.32 29.45
CA LEU A 135 10.56 2.06 28.21
C LEU A 135 11.06 1.22 27.03
N LEU A 136 10.25 1.16 25.98
CA LEU A 136 10.61 0.63 24.67
C LEU A 136 10.69 1.80 23.68
N VAL A 137 11.84 1.95 23.03
CA VAL A 137 12.09 3.02 22.06
C VAL A 137 12.05 2.43 20.65
N VAL A 138 11.17 2.98 19.82
CA VAL A 138 10.93 2.56 18.43
C VAL A 138 11.15 3.76 17.52
N GLU A 139 11.85 3.57 16.42
CA GLU A 139 12.09 4.59 15.41
C GLU A 139 11.36 4.22 14.11
N GLU A 140 10.44 5.06 13.66
CA GLU A 140 9.66 4.87 12.42
C GLU A 140 10.08 5.87 11.34
N ASP A 141 10.00 5.44 10.09
CA ASP A 141 10.21 6.31 8.93
C ASP A 141 8.87 6.88 8.46
N VAL A 142 8.68 8.20 8.63
CA VAL A 142 7.46 8.92 8.27
C VAL A 142 7.76 9.94 7.19
N ILE A 143 6.87 10.06 6.22
CA ILE A 143 6.98 11.07 5.15
C ILE A 143 6.27 12.33 5.64
N ASP A 144 6.97 13.46 5.66
CA ASP A 144 6.39 14.76 6.01
C ASP A 144 5.49 15.29 4.87
N VAL A 145 4.71 16.34 5.13
CA VAL A 145 3.81 16.97 4.15
C VAL A 145 4.57 17.43 2.89
N PHE A 146 5.85 17.74 3.04
CA PHE A 146 6.74 18.14 1.94
C PHE A 146 7.37 16.95 1.18
N GLY A 147 7.07 15.71 1.56
CA GLY A 147 7.60 14.50 0.93
C GLY A 147 8.98 14.07 1.44
N GLU A 148 9.51 14.75 2.46
CA GLU A 148 10.80 14.41 3.06
C GLU A 148 10.66 13.25 4.05
N ALA A 149 11.57 12.27 3.97
CA ALA A 149 11.63 11.17 4.93
C ALA A 149 12.18 11.68 6.27
N LYS A 150 11.36 11.61 7.31
CA LYS A 150 11.70 12.04 8.66
C LYS A 150 11.52 10.87 9.62
N LYS A 151 12.50 10.71 10.49
CA LYS A 151 12.44 9.72 11.56
C LYS A 151 11.58 10.20 12.71
N ARG A 152 10.64 9.38 13.14
CA ARG A 152 9.77 9.60 14.31
C ARG A 152 10.16 8.63 15.41
N THR A 153 10.52 9.15 16.59
CA THR A 153 10.79 8.33 17.76
C THR A 153 9.50 8.15 18.59
N ILE A 154 9.10 6.91 18.82
CA ILE A 154 7.97 6.53 19.65
C ILE A 154 8.49 5.84 20.91
N ASN A 155 8.02 6.32 22.06
CA ASN A 155 8.38 5.80 23.37
C ASN A 155 7.18 5.10 23.98
N LEU A 156 7.19 3.76 23.98
CA LEU A 156 6.16 2.94 24.62
C LEU A 156 6.55 2.69 26.08
N ARG A 157 5.70 3.09 27.02
CA ARG A 157 5.89 2.87 28.45
C ARG A 157 5.17 1.61 28.89
N LEU A 158 5.76 0.93 29.87
CA LEU A 158 5.15 -0.23 30.51
C LEU A 158 3.82 0.20 31.12
N ARG A 159 2.73 -0.51 30.80
CA ARG A 159 1.43 -0.21 31.38
C ARG A 159 1.42 -0.67 32.84
N GLN A 160 1.28 0.27 33.76
CA GLN A 160 0.98 -0.03 35.16
C GLN A 160 -0.54 -0.12 35.31
N GLU A 161 -1.04 -1.24 35.80
CA GLU A 161 -2.43 -1.35 36.23
C GLU A 161 -2.60 -0.48 37.47
N LYS A 162 -3.44 0.56 37.37
CA LYS A 162 -3.92 1.26 38.56
C LYS A 162 -5.10 0.45 39.08
N GLU A 163 -4.93 -0.12 40.26
CA GLU A 163 -6.02 -0.63 41.10
C GLU A 163 -7.03 0.47 41.45
#